data_AF-A0AAD5A6H3-F1
#
_entry.id   AF-A0AAD5A6H3-F1
#
_cell.length_a   1.000
_cell.length_b   1.000
_cell.length_c   1.000
_cell.angle_alpha   90.00
_cell.angle_beta   90.00
_cell.angle_gamma   90.00
#
_symmetry.space_group_name_H-M   'P 1'
#
loop_
_entity.id
_entity.type
_entity.pdbx_description
1 polymer ?
#
loop_
_entity_poly.entity_id
_entity_poly.type
_entity_poly.pdbx_seq_one_letter_code
_entity_poly.pdbx_strand_id
1 'polypeptide(L)' 'CDCHPVGAAGKTCNQTTGQCPCKDGVTGITCNRCAKGYQQSRSPIAPCI' A
#
# COMPACT_ATOMS: atom_id res chain seq x y z
N CYS A 1 -7.19 -10.00 6.09
CA CYS A 1 -6.18 -8.99 5.73
C CYS A 1 -6.64 -8.28 4.48
N ASP A 2 -7.19 -7.08 4.64
CA ASP A 2 -7.78 -6.30 3.55
C ASP A 2 -6.73 -5.43 2.86
N CYS A 3 -5.71 -6.07 2.29
CA CYS A 3 -4.64 -5.36 1.59
C CYS A 3 -5.20 -4.67 0.32
N HIS A 4 -4.92 -3.37 0.18
CA HIS A 4 -5.44 -2.56 -0.92
C HIS A 4 -4.90 -3.07 -2.26
N PRO A 5 -5.75 -3.36 -3.26
CA PRO A 5 -5.35 -4.07 -4.47
C PRO A 5 -4.34 -3.30 -5.34
N VAL A 6 -4.35 -1.97 -5.26
CA VAL A 6 -3.45 -1.10 -6.02
C VAL A 6 -2.21 -0.73 -5.20
N GLY A 7 -2.39 -0.52 -3.89
CA GLY A 7 -1.37 0.04 -2.99
C GLY A 7 -0.50 -1.01 -2.31
N ALA A 8 -0.98 -2.25 -2.20
CA ALA A 8 -0.21 -3.36 -1.70
C ALA A 8 0.55 -4.05 -2.85
N ALA A 9 1.76 -4.52 -2.54
CA ALA A 9 2.56 -5.39 -3.39
C ALA A 9 2.11 -6.86 -3.33
N GLY A 10 1.24 -7.21 -2.37
CA GLY A 10 0.72 -8.56 -2.19
C GLY A 10 -0.52 -8.61 -1.31
N LYS A 11 -1.21 -9.75 -1.34
CA LYS A 11 -2.42 -10.02 -0.55
C LYS A 11 -2.12 -10.66 0.81
N THR A 12 -0.90 -11.18 0.99
CA THR A 12 -0.46 -11.80 2.23
C THR A 12 0.07 -10.73 3.18
N CYS A 13 -0.66 -10.51 4.26
CA CYS A 13 -0.22 -9.66 5.36
C CYS A 13 0.75 -10.40 6.28
N ASN A 14 1.49 -9.62 7.06
CA ASN A 14 2.25 -10.13 8.19
C ASN A 14 1.29 -10.75 9.23
N GLN A 15 1.55 -12.00 9.62
CA GLN A 15 0.69 -12.75 10.55
C GLN A 15 0.74 -12.24 12.00
N THR A 16 1.81 -11.53 12.38
CA THR A 16 2.00 -10.98 13.72
C THR A 16 1.43 -9.57 13.84
N THR A 17 1.69 -8.70 12.85
CA THR A 17 1.28 -7.29 12.91
C THR A 17 0.00 -6.98 12.12
N GLY A 18 -0.43 -7.89 11.24
CA GLY A 18 -1.53 -7.65 10.30
C GLY A 18 -1.17 -6.69 9.16
N GLN A 19 0.08 -6.24 9.07
CA GLN A 19 0.49 -5.25 8.09
C GLN A 19 0.72 -5.86 6.71
N CYS A 20 0.11 -5.25 5.70
CA CYS A 20 0.28 -5.62 4.31
C CYS A 20 1.61 -5.11 3.75
N PRO A 21 2.23 -5.82 2.80
CA PRO A 21 3.40 -5.35 2.08
C PRO A 21 2.99 -4.20 1.15
N CYS A 22 3.33 -2.96 1.49
CA CYS A 22 2.96 -1.79 0.70
C CYS A 22 3.96 -1.51 -0.42
N LYS A 23 3.45 -0.93 -1.51
CA LYS A 23 4.30 -0.41 -2.59
C LYS A 23 5.02 0.86 -2.16
N ASP A 24 6.01 1.25 -2.94
CA ASP A 24 6.78 2.47 -2.71
C ASP A 24 5.85 3.70 -2.64
N GLY A 25 6.12 4.58 -1.68
CA GLY A 25 5.27 5.74 -1.40
C GLY A 25 3.89 5.43 -0.81
N VAL A 26 3.52 4.17 -0.55
CA VAL A 26 2.23 3.79 0.06
C VAL A 26 2.43 3.42 1.53
N THR A 27 1.47 3.77 2.38
CA THR A 27 1.50 3.49 3.83
C THR A 27 0.13 3.08 4.36
N GLY A 28 0.10 2.72 5.65
CA GLY A 28 -1.07 2.18 6.36
C GLY A 28 -1.01 0.65 6.51
N ILE A 29 -1.78 0.11 7.45
CA ILE A 29 -1.84 -1.34 7.72
C ILE A 29 -2.29 -2.11 6.47
N THR A 30 -3.22 -1.53 5.72
CA THR A 30 -3.78 -2.10 4.50
C THR A 30 -3.24 -1.47 3.22
N CYS A 31 -2.23 -0.59 3.29
CA CYS A 31 -1.67 0.11 2.12
C CYS A 31 -2.71 0.96 1.36
N ASN A 32 -3.60 1.63 2.09
CA ASN A 32 -4.75 2.36 1.54
C ASN A 32 -4.51 3.86 1.31
N ARG A 33 -3.32 4.38 1.62
CA ARG A 33 -3.00 5.81 1.48
C ARG A 33 -1.54 6.03 1.11
N CYS A 34 -1.24 7.17 0.49
CA CYS A 34 0.15 7.54 0.24
C CYS A 34 0.85 8.01 1.52
N ALA A 35 2.15 7.79 1.59
CA ALA A 35 3.03 8.32 2.62
C ALA A 35 3.05 9.86 2.55
N LYS A 36 3.43 10.49 3.66
CA LYS A 36 3.51 11.95 3.72
C LYS A 36 4.55 12.44 2.70
N GLY A 37 4.15 13.34 1.81
CA GLY A 37 4.99 13.85 0.72
C GLY A 37 4.74 13.20 -0.63
N TYR A 38 3.96 12.12 -0.68
CA TYR A 38 3.54 11.47 -1.93
C TYR A 38 2.09 11.83 -2.30
N GLN A 39 1.82 11.89 -3.58
CA GLN A 39 0.52 12.19 -4.19
C GLN A 39 -0.02 10.98 -4.94
N GLN A 40 -1.35 10.82 -4.94
CA GLN A 40 -1.98 9.73 -5.67
C GLN A 40 -1.84 9.94 -7.18
N SER A 41 -1.23 8.97 -7.84
CA SER A 41 -1.14 8.88 -9.30
C SER A 41 -2.23 7.97 -9.85
N ARG A 42 -2.55 8.14 -11.14
CA ARG A 42 -3.46 7.24 -11.86
C ARG A 42 -2.80 5.93 -12.31
N SER A 43 -1.51 5.73 -12.00
CA SER A 43 -0.80 4.52 -12.39
C SER A 43 -1.10 3.35 -11.46
N PRO A 44 -1.53 2.19 -11.97
CA PRO A 44 -1.71 0.98 -11.15
C PRO A 44 -0.38 0.38 -10.69
N ILE A 45 0.73 0.73 -11.35
CA ILE A 45 2.08 0.24 -11.03
C ILE A 45 2.66 1.05 -9.86
N ALA A 46 2.64 2.38 -9.97
CA ALA A 46 3.14 3.32 -8.98
C ALA A 46 2.00 4.29 -8.57
N PRO A 47 1.18 3.91 -7.58
CA PRO A 47 0.00 4.70 -7.22
C PRO A 47 0.31 5.93 -6.38
N CYS A 48 1.53 6.06 -5.87
CA CYS A 48 1.99 7.19 -5.08
C CYS A 48 3.32 7.69 -5.66
N ILE A 49 3.41 8.99 -5.97
CA ILE A 49 4.60 9.69 -6.51
C ILE A 49 4.87 10.97 -5.74
#